data_AF-A0A8K0KS83-F1
#
_entry.id   AF-A0A8K0KS83-F1
#
_cell.length_a   1.000
_cell.length_b   1.000
_cell.length_c   1.000
_cell.angle_alpha   90.00
_cell.angle_beta   90.00
_cell.angle_gamma   90.00
#
_symmetry.space_group_name_H-M   'P 1'
#
loop_
_entity.id
_entity.type
_entity.pdbx_description
1 polymer ?
#
loop_
_entity_poly.entity_id
_entity_poly.type
_entity_poly.pdbx_seq_one_letter_code
_entity_poly.pdbx_strand_id
1 'polypeptide(L)'
;MQLKAFRQKGEKVEVSHYRVNVNRLRARLNIFAISEKLTVDVKFDGWPDIKVSLAPVGAIKAAGGIGSAIGQVQEEEAHLRELISEIVVGAIRGTSFTWNMGQYGNCPRLDRAKYAPGPRLPLHYDSLL
;
A
#
# COMPACT_ATOMS: atom_id res chain seq x y z
N MET A 1 13.68 4.51 -3.81
CA MET A 1 13.63 3.40 -2.82
C MET A 1 14.93 2.61 -2.92
N GLN A 2 15.55 2.26 -1.79
CA GLN A 2 16.73 1.39 -1.74
C GLN A 2 16.33 0.03 -1.16
N LEU A 3 16.83 -1.05 -1.75
CA LEU A 3 16.60 -2.42 -1.29
C LEU A 3 17.94 -3.08 -1.01
N LYS A 4 18.03 -3.76 0.13
CA LYS A 4 19.19 -4.55 0.53
C LYS A 4 18.76 -6.01 0.58
N ALA A 5 19.39 -6.84 -0.23
CA ALA A 5 19.18 -8.28 -0.21
C ALA A 5 20.36 -8.95 0.51
N PHE A 6 20.06 -9.80 1.48
CA PHE A 6 21.04 -10.58 2.24
C PHE A 6 21.00 -12.02 1.75
N ARG A 7 22.14 -12.54 1.29
CA ARG A 7 22.30 -13.94 0.89
C ARG A 7 23.31 -14.58 1.83
N GLN A 8 22.93 -15.67 2.49
CA GLN A 8 23.86 -16.47 3.27
C GLN A 8 24.28 -17.70 2.46
N LYS A 9 25.59 -17.85 2.20
CA LYS A 9 26.18 -19.03 1.59
C LYS A 9 27.21 -19.61 2.55
N GLY A 10 26.83 -20.64 3.28
CA GLY A 10 27.63 -21.17 4.40
C GLY A 10 27.77 -20.13 5.52
N GLU A 11 29.01 -19.84 5.93
CA GLU A 11 29.33 -18.81 6.93
C GLU A 11 29.37 -17.37 6.37
N LYS A 12 29.36 -17.20 5.05
CA LYS A 12 29.51 -15.89 4.43
C LYS A 12 28.15 -15.28 4.10
N VAL A 13 27.93 -14.06 4.58
CA VAL A 13 26.79 -13.22 4.20
C VAL A 13 27.22 -12.25 3.10
N GLU A 14 26.56 -12.32 1.96
CA GLU A 14 26.74 -11.40 0.85
C GLU A 14 25.57 -10.43 0.79
N VAL A 15 25.88 -9.14 0.76
CA VAL A 15 24.88 -8.07 0.74
C VAL A 15 24.85 -7.43 -0.65
N SER A 16 23.69 -7.44 -1.28
CA SER A 16 23.46 -6.83 -2.59
C SER A 16 22.58 -5.60 -2.45
N HIS A 17 23.05 -4.48 -2.98
CA HIS A 17 22.35 -3.19 -2.93
C HIS A 17 21.66 -2.92 -4.27
N TYR A 18 20.35 -2.71 -4.24
CA TYR A 18 19.54 -2.40 -5.41
C TYR A 18 18.81 -1.08 -5.22
N ARG A 19 18.70 -0.32 -6.31
CA ARG A 19 17.78 0.80 -6.43
C ARG A 19 16.52 0.29 -7.09
N VAL A 20 15.40 0.45 -6.39
CA VAL A 20 14.08 0.02 -6.86
C VAL A 20 13.38 1.22 -7.47
N ASN A 21 12.99 1.10 -8.74
CA ASN A 21 12.21 2.08 -9.47
C ASN A 21 10.86 1.46 -9.86
N VAL A 22 9.77 2.10 -9.45
CA VAL A 22 8.42 1.69 -9.86
C VAL A 22 8.06 2.46 -11.12
N ASN A 23 7.93 1.74 -12.24
CA ASN A 23 7.67 2.34 -13.56
C ASN A 23 6.17 2.45 -13.85
N ARG A 24 5.38 1.54 -13.29
CA ARG A 24 3.92 1.54 -13.43
C ARG A 24 3.29 1.01 -12.15
N LEU A 25 2.24 1.68 -11.69
CA LEU A 25 1.38 1.22 -10.61
C LEU A 25 -0.07 1.34 -11.11
N ARG A 26 -0.75 0.21 -11.29
CA ARG A 26 -2.17 0.16 -11.59
C ARG A 26 -2.86 -0.66 -10.51
N ALA A 27 -3.61 0.02 -9.66
CA ALA A 27 -4.31 -0.60 -8.54
C ALA A 27 -5.71 0.01 -8.39
N ARG A 28 -6.63 -0.72 -7.74
CA ARG A 28 -7.89 -0.14 -7.31
C ARG A 28 -7.68 0.48 -5.94
N LEU A 29 -7.99 1.76 -5.81
CA LEU A 29 -7.89 2.48 -4.56
C LEU A 29 -9.29 2.51 -3.92
N ASN A 30 -9.42 1.93 -2.73
CA ASN A 30 -10.61 2.05 -1.92
C ASN A 30 -10.39 3.15 -0.88
N ILE A 31 -11.24 4.17 -0.93
CA ILE A 31 -11.20 5.32 -0.02
C ILE A 31 -12.51 5.30 0.76
N PHE A 32 -12.40 5.11 2.07
CA PHE A 32 -13.53 5.09 2.98
C PHE A 32 -13.43 6.28 3.93
N ALA A 33 -14.38 7.22 3.84
CA ALA A 33 -14.40 8.41 4.66
C ALA A 33 -15.55 8.34 5.67
N ILE A 34 -15.22 8.45 6.96
CA ILE A 34 -16.20 8.53 8.05
C ILE A 34 -16.30 10.01 8.45
N SER A 35 -17.36 10.69 8.00
CA SER A 35 -17.58 12.11 8.27
C SER A 35 -17.74 12.42 9.76
N GLU A 36 -18.37 11.53 10.52
CA GLU A 36 -18.59 11.71 11.96
C GLU A 36 -17.28 11.68 12.76
N LYS A 37 -16.35 10.81 12.37
CA LYS A 37 -15.05 10.67 13.02
C LYS A 37 -13.97 11.54 12.38
N LEU A 38 -14.27 12.17 11.25
CA LEU A 38 -13.31 12.87 10.39
C LEU A 38 -12.10 11.99 10.09
N THR A 39 -12.31 10.71 9.78
CA THR A 39 -11.24 9.77 9.43
C THR A 39 -11.40 9.30 7.99
N VAL A 40 -10.30 9.18 7.27
CA VAL A 40 -10.24 8.52 5.96
C VAL A 40 -9.36 7.31 6.06
N ASP A 41 -9.88 6.17 5.63
CA ASP A 41 -9.09 4.97 5.41
C ASP A 41 -8.86 4.80 3.91
N VAL A 42 -7.60 4.65 3.54
CA VAL A 42 -7.18 4.42 2.16
C VAL A 42 -6.50 3.06 2.10
N LYS A 43 -6.99 2.19 1.22
CA LYS A 43 -6.48 0.85 1.02
C LYS A 43 -6.40 0.51 -0.46
N PHE A 44 -5.38 -0.25 -0.85
CA PHE A 44 -5.33 -0.87 -2.17
C PHE A 44 -6.14 -2.16 -2.17
N ASP A 45 -7.11 -2.25 -3.08
CA ASP A 45 -7.99 -3.41 -3.25
C ASP A 45 -7.65 -4.22 -4.51
N GLY A 46 -7.94 -5.52 -4.46
CA GLY A 46 -7.61 -6.48 -5.51
C GLY A 46 -6.12 -6.78 -5.66
N TRP A 47 -5.70 -7.09 -6.90
CA TRP A 47 -4.32 -7.38 -7.25
C TRP A 47 -3.71 -6.19 -8.02
N PRO A 48 -2.82 -5.41 -7.39
CA PRO A 48 -2.19 -4.29 -8.08
C PRO A 48 -1.19 -4.79 -9.14
N ASP A 49 -1.31 -4.28 -10.36
CA ASP A 49 -0.34 -4.49 -11.44
C ASP A 49 0.78 -3.46 -11.31
N ILE A 50 1.96 -3.93 -10.85
CA ILE A 50 3.11 -3.09 -10.55
C ILE A 50 4.27 -3.54 -11.42
N LYS A 51 4.84 -2.60 -12.19
CA LYS A 51 6.08 -2.83 -12.93
C LYS A 51 7.25 -2.22 -12.17
N VAL A 52 8.10 -3.09 -11.63
CA VAL A 52 9.31 -2.71 -10.90
C VAL A 52 10.54 -2.93 -11.79
N SER A 53 11.45 -1.96 -11.79
CA SER A 53 12.79 -2.10 -12.36
C SER A 53 13.82 -2.01 -11.24
N LEU A 54 14.82 -2.89 -11.31
CA LEU A 54 15.89 -3.00 -10.34
C LEU A 54 17.19 -2.57 -11.01
N ALA A 55 17.83 -1.55 -10.45
CA ALA A 55 19.14 -1.08 -10.89
C ALA A 55 20.17 -1.45 -9.81
N PRO A 56 21.21 -2.24 -10.14
CA PRO A 56 22.27 -2.55 -9.18
C PRO A 56 23.00 -1.27 -8.75
N VAL A 57 23.27 -1.13 -7.46
CA VAL A 57 24.02 0.01 -6.92
C VAL A 57 25.45 -0.46 -6.63
N GLY A 58 26.36 -0.09 -7.53
CA GLY A 58 27.78 -0.47 -7.47
C GLY A 58 28.07 -1.84 -8.08
N ALA A 59 29.30 -2.32 -7.87
CA ALA A 59 29.71 -3.65 -8.30
C ALA A 59 29.09 -4.71 -7.37
N ILE A 60 27.88 -5.17 -7.70
CA ILE A 60 27.35 -6.39 -7.11
C ILE A 60 28.27 -7.50 -7.58
N LYS A 61 28.97 -8.15 -6.65
CA LYS A 61 29.73 -9.37 -6.98
C LYS A 61 28.70 -10.38 -7.47
N ALA A 62 28.65 -10.56 -8.79
CA ALA A 62 28.04 -11.74 -9.38
C ALA A 62 28.54 -12.94 -8.58
N ALA A 63 27.64 -13.78 -8.11
CA ALA A 63 28.00 -14.99 -7.38
C ALA A 63 28.69 -15.97 -8.34
N GLY A 64 29.95 -15.70 -8.64
CA GLY A 64 30.76 -16.36 -9.65
C GLY A 64 31.99 -15.51 -9.91
N GLY A 65 33.14 -15.97 -9.44
CA GLY A 65 34.42 -15.31 -9.70
C GLY A 65 34.66 -15.10 -11.20
N ILE A 66 35.60 -14.21 -11.50
CA ILE A 66 36.10 -13.86 -12.83
C ILE A 66 36.33 -15.16 -13.64
N GLY A 67 35.45 -15.47 -14.58
CA GLY A 67 35.71 -16.49 -15.62
C GLY A 67 34.71 -17.64 -15.80
N SER A 68 33.67 -17.83 -14.98
CA SER A 68 32.78 -18.98 -15.14
C SER A 68 31.32 -18.65 -14.80
N ALA A 69 30.39 -18.93 -15.73
CA ALA A 69 28.93 -18.89 -15.59
C ALA A 69 28.19 -17.56 -15.83
N ILE A 70 28.43 -16.91 -16.98
CA ILE A 70 27.63 -15.75 -17.45
C ILE A 70 26.12 -16.10 -17.61
N GLY A 71 25.79 -17.37 -17.89
CA GLY A 71 24.39 -17.82 -18.05
C GLY A 71 23.63 -18.02 -16.73
N GLN A 72 24.20 -18.72 -15.74
CA GLN A 72 23.50 -19.02 -14.48
C GLN A 72 23.30 -17.78 -13.59
N VAL A 73 24.23 -16.82 -13.64
CA VAL A 73 24.11 -15.57 -12.88
C VAL A 73 22.92 -14.74 -13.36
N GLN A 74 22.60 -14.79 -14.65
CA GLN A 74 21.50 -14.04 -15.24
C GLN A 74 20.14 -14.61 -14.85
N GLU A 75 20.02 -15.94 -14.74
CA GLU A 75 18.82 -16.62 -14.28
C GLU A 75 18.57 -16.40 -12.77
N GLU A 76 19.62 -16.48 -11.94
CA GLU A 76 19.49 -16.18 -10.51
C GLU A 76 19.05 -14.72 -10.27
N GLU A 77 19.58 -13.76 -11.05
CA GLU A 77 19.19 -12.36 -10.94
C GLU A 77 17.75 -12.13 -11.45
N ALA A 78 17.32 -12.81 -12.51
CA ALA A 78 15.95 -12.77 -12.99
C ALA A 78 14.96 -13.29 -11.93
N HIS A 79 15.29 -14.40 -11.27
CA HIS A 79 14.50 -14.95 -10.18
C HIS A 79 14.40 -13.97 -8.98
N LEU A 80 15.52 -13.35 -8.60
CA LEU A 80 15.53 -12.35 -7.52
C LEU A 80 14.66 -11.13 -7.86
N ARG A 81 14.64 -10.70 -9.12
CA ARG A 81 13.80 -9.60 -9.59
C ARG A 81 12.31 -9.93 -9.48
N GLU A 82 11.93 -11.16 -9.83
CA GLU A 82 10.56 -11.66 -9.70
C GLU A 82 10.11 -11.71 -8.23
N LEU A 83 10.93 -12.31 -7.35
CA LEU A 83 10.66 -12.35 -5.91
C LEU A 83 10.49 -10.95 -5.30
N ILE A 84 11.36 -10.01 -5.67
CA ILE A 84 11.25 -8.63 -5.19
C ILE A 84 9.94 -7.99 -5.69
N SER A 85 9.55 -8.24 -6.93
CA SER A 85 8.28 -7.76 -7.48
C SER A 85 7.09 -8.27 -6.66
N GLU A 86 7.06 -9.57 -6.35
CA GLU A 86 6.01 -10.18 -5.53
C GLU A 86 5.97 -9.61 -4.11
N ILE A 87 7.14 -9.43 -3.48
CA ILE A 87 7.23 -8.82 -2.14
C ILE A 87 6.69 -7.39 -2.17
N VAL A 88 7.03 -6.59 -3.19
CA VAL A 88 6.54 -5.22 -3.33
C VAL A 88 5.03 -5.18 -3.56
N VAL A 89 4.49 -6.07 -4.40
CA VAL A 89 3.05 -6.22 -4.62
C VAL A 89 2.34 -6.60 -3.32
N GLY A 90 2.87 -7.57 -2.59
CA GLY A 90 2.34 -8.01 -1.30
C GLY A 90 2.37 -6.88 -0.25
N ALA A 91 3.48 -6.14 -0.18
CA ALA A 91 3.62 -5.01 0.73
C ALA A 91 2.61 -3.89 0.41
N ILE A 92 2.43 -3.54 -0.86
CA ILE A 92 1.45 -2.51 -1.28
C ILE A 92 0.02 -2.95 -0.99
N ARG A 93 -0.29 -4.25 -1.10
CA ARG A 93 -1.62 -4.76 -0.72
C ARG A 93 -1.85 -4.73 0.80
N GLY A 94 -0.79 -4.94 1.57
CA GLY A 94 -0.82 -4.93 3.03
C GLY A 94 -0.85 -3.52 3.63
N THR A 95 -0.62 -2.47 2.84
CA THR A 95 -0.63 -1.10 3.35
C THR A 95 -2.06 -0.56 3.45
N SER A 96 -2.41 -0.11 4.64
CA SER A 96 -3.61 0.67 4.93
C SER A 96 -3.19 1.99 5.54
N PHE A 97 -3.66 3.09 4.97
CA PHE A 97 -3.40 4.43 5.48
C PHE A 97 -4.66 4.97 6.13
N THR A 98 -4.62 5.14 7.45
CA THR A 98 -5.66 5.85 8.19
C THR A 98 -5.21 7.28 8.42
N TRP A 99 -6.01 8.22 7.94
CA TRP A 99 -5.74 9.64 7.99
C TRP A 99 -6.78 10.35 8.86
N ASN A 100 -6.34 11.12 9.84
CA ASN A 100 -7.21 11.97 10.64
C ASN A 100 -7.40 13.34 9.95
N MET A 101 -8.63 13.62 9.51
CA MET A 101 -9.02 14.89 8.90
C MET A 101 -9.41 15.97 9.92
N GLY A 102 -9.55 15.63 11.20
CA GLY A 102 -9.88 16.58 12.26
C GLY A 102 -8.83 17.69 12.44
N GLN A 103 -7.59 17.45 12.02
CA GLN A 103 -6.51 18.44 11.99
C GLN A 103 -6.72 19.54 10.93
N TYR A 104 -7.59 19.31 9.94
CA TYR A 104 -7.88 20.25 8.87
C TYR A 104 -9.15 21.03 9.17
N GLY A 105 -9.02 22.33 9.43
CA GLY A 105 -10.15 23.22 9.74
C GLY A 105 -11.16 23.40 8.60
N ASN A 106 -10.75 23.14 7.36
CA ASN A 106 -11.59 23.19 6.16
C ASN A 106 -12.31 21.87 5.86
N CYS A 107 -12.13 20.82 6.67
CA CYS A 107 -12.83 19.56 6.44
C CYS A 107 -14.32 19.71 6.80
N PRO A 108 -15.26 19.39 5.87
CA PRO A 108 -16.69 19.57 6.11
C PRO A 108 -17.18 18.63 7.21
N ARG A 109 -17.76 19.23 8.26
CA ARG A 109 -18.41 18.50 9.35
C ARG A 109 -19.88 18.37 9.03
N LEU A 110 -20.29 17.17 8.63
CA LEU A 110 -21.69 16.88 8.33
C LEU A 110 -22.43 16.66 9.64
N ASP A 111 -23.36 17.57 9.97
CA ASP A 111 -24.31 17.36 11.06
C ASP A 111 -25.61 16.76 10.49
N ARG A 112 -26.24 15.86 11.23
CA ARG A 112 -27.55 15.33 10.82
C ARG A 112 -28.57 16.44 10.99
N ALA A 113 -29.36 16.71 9.95
CA ALA A 113 -30.48 17.63 10.06
C ALA A 113 -31.40 17.18 11.20
N LYS A 114 -31.41 17.93 12.29
CA LYS A 114 -32.35 17.73 13.40
C LYS A 114 -33.66 18.34 12.94
N TYR A 115 -34.57 17.52 12.43
CA TYR A 115 -35.95 17.95 12.30
C TYR A 115 -36.43 18.29 13.69
N ALA A 116 -36.81 19.55 13.92
CA ALA A 116 -37.50 19.92 15.14
C ALA A 116 -38.70 18.96 15.28
N PRO A 117 -38.94 18.37 16.46
CA PRO A 117 -40.15 17.58 16.66
C PRO A 117 -41.31 18.46 16.22
N GLY A 118 -42.09 17.96 15.25
CA GLY A 118 -43.23 18.69 14.72
C GLY A 118 -44.14 19.14 15.87
N PRO A 119 -44.93 20.21 15.69
CA PRO A 119 -45.85 20.67 16.72
C PRO A 119 -46.65 19.48 17.25
N ARG A 120 -46.58 19.23 18.56
CA ARG A 120 -47.41 18.21 19.20
C ARG A 120 -48.86 18.66 19.01
N LEU A 121 -49.54 18.07 18.03
CA LEU A 121 -50.96 18.33 17.84
C LEU A 121 -51.67 17.88 19.12
N PRO A 122 -52.53 18.74 19.71
CA PRO A 122 -53.38 18.31 20.80
C PRO A 122 -54.29 17.20 20.27
N LEU A 123 -53.94 15.96 20.58
CA LEU A 123 -54.82 14.82 20.41
C LEU A 123 -55.91 14.94 21.46
N HIS A 124 -57.11 15.36 21.04
CA HIS A 124 -58.30 15.23 21.89
C HIS A 124 -58.57 13.73 22.04
N TYR A 125 -58.76 13.25 23.26
CA TYR A 125 -59.04 11.82 23.50
C TYR A 125 -60.36 11.35 22.85
N ASP A 126 -61.22 12.28 22.43
CA ASP A 126 -62.48 11.99 21.75
C ASP A 126 -62.33 11.47 20.31
N SER A 127 -61.13 11.50 19.72
CA SER A 127 -60.88 10.99 18.35
C SER A 127 -60.27 9.59 18.28
N LEU A 128 -60.23 8.86 19.42
CA LEU A 128 -59.74 7.47 19.51
C LEU A 128 -60.86 6.42 19.68
N LEU A 129 -62.12 6.77 19.36
CA LEU A 129 -63.28 5.87 19.37
C LEU A 129 -63.77 5.55 17.95
#